data_AF-A0A9N9JRL2-F1
#
_entry.id   AF-A0A9N9JRL2-F1
#
_cell.length_a   1.000
_cell.length_b   1.000
_cell.length_c   1.000
_cell.angle_alpha   90.00
_cell.angle_beta   90.00
_cell.angle_gamma   90.00
#
_symmetry.space_group_name_H-M   'P 1'
#
loop_
_entity.id
_entity.type
_entity.pdbx_description
1 polymer ?
#
loop_
_entity_poly.entity_id
_entity_poly.type
_entity_poly.pdbx_seq_one_letter_code
_entity_poly.pdbx_strand_id
1 'polypeptide(L)'
;MDSKCERYLDVFSSLREKPKCGVRYFEWDENSIFPKVSETLGVLVKGGSDDEEWKDLGKGVPLGEFFNFKNNDGITIYGCLYRPENFVPGRKYPTLLNIYGGPQSQMVTNDYKYPRFHRLFLATRLGFTVVLIDGRGSSNRG
;
A
#
# COMPACT_ATOMS: atom_id res chain seq x y z
N MET A 1 -0.59 8.60 -19.20
CA MET A 1 0.40 8.93 -20.26
C MET A 1 -0.26 9.91 -21.19
N ASP A 2 0.50 10.86 -21.75
CA ASP A 2 -0.06 11.79 -22.73
C ASP A 2 -0.15 11.17 -24.13
N SER A 3 -0.86 11.84 -25.04
CA SER A 3 -1.14 11.32 -26.38
C SER A 3 0.10 11.19 -27.27
N LYS A 4 1.21 11.81 -26.89
CA LYS A 4 2.49 11.76 -27.60
C LYS A 4 3.45 10.72 -27.04
N CYS A 5 3.09 10.05 -25.94
CA CYS A 5 3.97 9.13 -25.22
C CYS A 5 5.30 9.79 -24.80
N GLU A 6 5.29 11.08 -24.47
CA GLU A 6 6.48 11.83 -24.05
C GLU A 6 6.54 11.96 -22.53
N ARG A 7 5.38 11.92 -21.86
CA ARG A 7 5.25 12.09 -20.41
C ARG A 7 4.09 11.31 -19.85
N TYR A 8 4.17 11.10 -18.54
CA TYR A 8 3.09 10.47 -17.79
C TYR A 8 2.97 11.04 -16.39
N LEU A 9 1.78 10.88 -15.83
CA LEU A 9 1.54 11.11 -14.41
C LEU A 9 1.81 9.81 -13.67
N ASP A 10 2.68 9.88 -12.67
CA ASP A 10 2.96 8.79 -11.76
C ASP A 10 2.19 9.02 -10.46
N VAL A 11 1.24 8.14 -10.16
CA VAL A 11 0.48 8.14 -8.90
C VAL A 11 0.91 6.93 -8.10
N PHE A 12 1.64 7.17 -7.03
CA PHE A 12 2.25 6.11 -6.23
C PHE A 12 2.12 6.38 -4.74
N SER A 13 2.20 5.31 -3.96
CA SER A 13 2.16 5.35 -2.50
C SER A 13 2.82 4.08 -1.95
N SER A 14 2.96 3.99 -0.64
CA SER A 14 3.37 2.76 0.03
C SER A 14 2.65 2.64 1.37
N LEU A 15 2.90 1.56 2.12
CA LEU A 15 2.40 1.50 3.51
C LEU A 15 2.92 2.66 4.37
N ARG A 16 4.08 3.24 4.04
CA ARG A 16 4.73 4.32 4.80
C ARG A 16 4.48 5.69 4.22
N GLU A 17 4.36 5.79 2.90
CA GLU A 17 4.24 7.05 2.19
C GLU A 17 2.81 7.31 1.73
N LYS A 18 2.28 8.48 2.10
CA LYS A 18 0.99 8.97 1.62
C LYS A 18 1.01 9.06 0.08
N PRO A 19 -0.15 8.92 -0.59
CA PRO A 19 -0.22 8.99 -2.05
C PRO A 19 0.29 10.32 -2.60
N LYS A 20 1.16 10.24 -3.61
CA LYS A 20 1.73 11.39 -4.32
C LYS A 20 1.42 11.28 -5.80
N CYS A 21 1.37 12.42 -6.47
CA CYS A 21 1.27 12.49 -7.92
C CYS A 21 2.38 13.38 -8.47
N GLY A 22 3.25 12.80 -9.29
CA GLY A 22 4.36 13.50 -9.95
C GLY A 22 4.24 13.43 -11.47
N VAL A 23 4.80 14.42 -12.16
CA VAL A 23 4.95 14.42 -13.62
C VAL A 23 6.34 13.91 -13.97
N ARG A 24 6.42 12.93 -14.87
CA ARG A 24 7.67 12.35 -15.37
C ARG A 24 7.70 12.33 -16.90
N TYR A 25 8.90 12.40 -17.46
CA TYR A 25 9.14 12.41 -18.90
C TYR A 25 9.98 11.21 -19.31
N PHE A 26 9.82 10.84 -20.58
CA PHE A 26 10.68 9.88 -21.23
C PHE A 26 11.84 10.60 -21.90
N GLU A 27 13.04 10.17 -21.58
CA GLU A 27 14.28 10.60 -22.21
C GLU A 27 14.69 9.54 -23.23
N TRP A 28 14.61 9.89 -24.51
CA TRP A 28 14.94 9.00 -25.61
C TRP A 28 16.42 9.13 -25.98
N ASP A 29 17.08 7.98 -26.17
CA ASP A 29 18.46 7.86 -26.64
C ASP A 29 18.45 7.15 -27.99
N GLU A 30 19.16 7.69 -28.99
CA GLU A 30 19.22 7.13 -30.35
C GLU A 30 19.74 5.68 -30.37
N ASN A 31 20.47 5.26 -29.34
CA ASN A 31 21.02 3.91 -29.22
C ASN A 31 20.11 2.92 -28.47
N SER A 32 18.93 3.32 -28.02
CA SER A 32 18.01 2.48 -27.24
C SER A 32 16.58 2.55 -27.76
N ILE A 33 15.95 1.39 -27.93
CA ILE A 33 14.50 1.31 -28.22
C ILE A 33 13.62 1.54 -26.98
N PHE A 34 14.21 1.62 -25.79
CA PHE A 34 13.52 1.93 -24.54
C PHE A 34 13.96 3.29 -24.00
N PRO A 35 13.01 4.17 -23.64
CA PRO A 35 13.35 5.45 -23.03
C PRO A 35 13.83 5.25 -21.59
N LYS A 36 14.67 6.18 -21.13
CA LYS A 36 14.91 6.39 -19.69
C LYS A 36 13.78 7.24 -19.12
N VAL A 37 13.56 7.15 -17.81
CA VAL A 37 12.56 7.97 -17.12
C VAL A 37 13.29 9.05 -16.34
N SER A 38 12.89 10.30 -16.53
CA SER A 38 13.44 11.44 -15.82
C SER A 38 13.15 11.36 -14.32
N GLU A 39 13.87 12.15 -13.52
CA GLU A 39 13.41 12.48 -12.17
C GLU A 39 12.05 13.21 -12.20
N THR A 40 11.42 13.35 -11.04
CA THR A 40 10.12 14.02 -10.94
C THR A 40 10.28 15.53 -11.16
N LEU A 41 9.81 16.04 -12.31
CA LEU A 41 9.95 17.46 -12.66
C LEU A 41 8.98 18.37 -11.89
N GLY A 42 7.84 17.83 -11.49
CA GLY A 42 6.81 18.58 -10.78
C GLY A 42 5.91 17.66 -9.98
N VAL A 43 5.38 18.19 -8.89
CA VAL A 43 4.47 17.48 -7.99
C VAL A 43 3.09 18.12 -8.08
N LEU A 44 2.10 17.36 -8.54
CA LEU A 44 0.70 17.77 -8.54
C LEU A 44 0.07 17.56 -7.16
N VAL A 45 0.47 16.49 -6.47
CA VAL A 45 0.00 16.15 -5.12
C VAL A 45 1.20 15.67 -4.30
N LYS A 46 1.56 16.41 -3.24
CA LYS A 46 2.72 16.11 -2.38
C LYS A 46 2.51 14.94 -1.40
N GLY A 47 1.25 14.55 -1.19
CA GLY A 47 0.83 13.54 -0.22
C GLY A 47 0.68 14.12 1.19
N GLY A 48 -0.56 14.24 1.65
CA GLY A 48 -0.91 15.03 2.83
C GLY A 48 -1.37 16.43 2.46
N SER A 49 -1.68 17.25 3.46
CA SER A 49 -2.05 18.66 3.29
C SER A 49 -1.02 19.56 3.99
N ASP A 50 -0.70 20.69 3.34
CA ASP A 50 0.09 21.78 3.92
C ASP A 50 -0.81 22.67 4.82
N ASP A 51 -2.14 22.50 4.77
CA ASP A 51 -3.09 23.21 5.63
C ASP A 51 -2.97 22.74 7.07
N GLU A 52 -2.84 23.68 8.00
CA GLU A 52 -2.67 23.37 9.42
C GLU A 52 -3.80 22.53 10.02
N GLU A 53 -5.02 22.67 9.50
CA GLU A 53 -6.19 21.91 9.91
C GLU A 53 -6.07 20.41 9.57
N TRP A 54 -5.43 20.10 8.43
CA TRP A 54 -5.38 18.74 7.87
C TRP A 54 -4.00 18.10 7.94
N LYS A 55 -2.98 18.80 8.49
CA LYS A 55 -1.60 18.31 8.60
C LYS A 55 -1.49 16.98 9.34
N ASP A 56 -2.34 16.79 10.37
CA ASP A 56 -2.37 15.59 11.19
C ASP A 56 -3.26 14.45 10.63
N LEU A 57 -3.91 14.66 9.48
CA LEU A 57 -4.74 13.63 8.86
C LEU A 57 -3.87 12.41 8.48
N GLY A 58 -4.24 11.23 9.00
CA GLY A 58 -3.47 9.99 8.82
C GLY A 58 -2.24 9.87 9.74
N LYS A 59 -2.11 10.72 10.76
CA LYS A 59 -1.09 10.57 11.81
C LYS A 59 -1.42 9.38 12.71
N GLY A 60 -0.41 8.58 13.02
CA GLY A 60 -0.56 7.36 13.81
C GLY A 60 -1.37 6.28 13.10
N VAL A 61 -1.32 6.24 11.75
CA VAL A 61 -1.75 5.07 10.99
C VAL A 61 -0.76 3.93 11.28
N PRO A 62 -1.23 2.76 11.73
CA PRO A 62 -0.34 1.64 12.03
C PRO A 62 0.32 1.14 10.74
N LEU A 63 1.59 0.78 10.84
CA LEU A 63 2.33 0.19 9.72
C LEU A 63 2.11 -1.31 9.70
N GLY A 64 1.65 -1.81 8.56
CA GLY A 64 1.49 -3.24 8.33
C GLY A 64 2.84 -3.93 8.10
N GLU A 65 2.95 -5.15 8.56
CA GLU A 65 4.09 -6.04 8.35
C GLU A 65 3.70 -7.13 7.36
N PHE A 66 4.34 -7.11 6.20
CA PHE A 66 4.12 -8.16 5.21
C PHE A 66 4.73 -9.47 5.68
N PHE A 67 4.00 -10.55 5.44
CA PHE A 67 4.50 -11.91 5.59
C PHE A 67 4.00 -12.75 4.43
N ASN A 68 4.60 -13.91 4.25
CA ASN A 68 4.13 -14.92 3.33
C ASN A 68 4.43 -16.31 3.87
N PHE A 69 3.70 -17.30 3.37
CA PHE A 69 3.90 -18.71 3.68
C PHE A 69 3.47 -19.56 2.49
N LYS A 70 3.92 -20.82 2.44
CA LYS A 70 3.41 -21.80 1.47
C LYS A 70 2.22 -22.55 2.04
N ASN A 71 1.13 -22.66 1.28
CA ASN A 71 0.01 -23.53 1.65
C ASN A 71 0.35 -25.02 1.38
N ASN A 72 -0.59 -25.92 1.67
CA ASN A 72 -0.42 -27.36 1.46
C ASN A 72 -0.18 -27.75 -0.02
N ASP A 73 -0.55 -26.88 -0.97
CA ASP A 73 -0.32 -27.07 -2.41
C ASP A 73 1.03 -26.48 -2.86
N GLY A 74 1.85 -25.97 -1.93
CA GLY A 74 3.13 -25.32 -2.24
C GLY A 74 3.02 -23.88 -2.78
N ILE A 75 1.80 -23.34 -2.87
CA ILE A 75 1.50 -21.99 -3.38
C ILE A 75 1.86 -20.94 -2.33
N THR A 76 2.58 -19.90 -2.74
CA THR A 76 2.90 -18.76 -1.86
C THR A 76 1.66 -17.89 -1.63
N ILE A 77 1.26 -17.77 -0.37
CA ILE A 77 0.15 -16.94 0.10
C ILE A 77 0.74 -15.70 0.79
N TYR A 78 0.19 -14.53 0.47
CA TYR A 78 0.66 -13.26 1.02
C TYR A 78 -0.29 -12.78 2.11
N GLY A 79 0.29 -12.21 3.16
CA GLY A 79 -0.45 -11.64 4.28
C GLY A 79 0.13 -10.31 4.75
N CYS A 80 -0.67 -9.58 5.51
CA CYS A 80 -0.24 -8.35 6.18
C CYS A 80 -0.76 -8.37 7.61
N LEU A 81 0.14 -8.14 8.56
CA LEU A 81 -0.14 -8.10 10.00
C LEU A 81 -0.08 -6.65 10.47
N TYR A 82 -1.12 -6.18 11.13
CA TYR A 82 -1.10 -4.94 11.91
C TYR A 82 -1.14 -5.31 13.39
N ARG A 83 -0.08 -4.95 14.10
CA ARG A 83 0.00 -5.14 15.55
C ARG A 83 -0.86 -4.11 16.28
N PRO A 84 -1.37 -4.44 17.48
CA PRO A 84 -2.03 -3.45 18.33
C PRO A 84 -1.03 -2.36 18.73
N GLU A 85 -1.53 -1.15 18.97
CA GLU A 85 -0.69 0.02 19.28
C GLU A 85 0.11 -0.17 20.59
N ASN A 86 -0.41 -0.95 21.53
CA ASN A 86 0.19 -1.30 22.81
C ASN A 86 0.81 -2.71 22.80
N PHE A 87 1.40 -3.13 21.69
CA PHE A 87 2.02 -4.45 21.57
C PHE A 87 3.16 -4.67 22.58
N VAL A 88 3.10 -5.79 23.31
CA VAL A 88 4.10 -6.25 24.25
C VAL A 88 4.48 -7.69 23.88
N PRO A 89 5.78 -7.97 23.62
CA PRO A 89 6.24 -9.33 23.34
C PRO A 89 5.82 -10.33 24.42
N GLY A 90 5.38 -11.52 24.01
CA GLY A 90 4.94 -12.59 24.91
C GLY A 90 3.50 -12.50 25.39
N ARG A 91 2.77 -11.39 25.12
CA ARG A 91 1.33 -11.31 25.39
C ARG A 91 0.49 -11.77 24.20
N LYS A 92 -0.65 -12.37 24.48
CA LYS A 92 -1.66 -12.74 23.48
C LYS A 92 -2.67 -11.61 23.34
N TYR A 93 -3.10 -11.35 22.12
CA TYR A 93 -4.09 -10.32 21.78
C TYR A 93 -5.24 -10.95 21.00
N PRO A 94 -6.48 -10.45 21.14
CA PRO A 94 -7.56 -10.86 20.26
C PRO A 94 -7.24 -10.47 18.81
N THR A 95 -7.54 -11.36 17.87
CA THR A 95 -7.19 -11.18 16.46
C THR A 95 -8.43 -11.03 15.60
N LEU A 96 -8.47 -9.95 14.81
CA LEU A 96 -9.42 -9.73 13.75
C LEU A 96 -8.82 -10.17 12.42
N LEU A 97 -9.43 -11.18 11.81
CA LEU A 97 -9.09 -11.62 10.47
C LEU A 97 -9.97 -10.88 9.47
N ASN A 98 -9.39 -9.97 8.69
CA ASN A 98 -10.09 -9.21 7.65
C ASN A 98 -9.95 -9.93 6.30
N ILE A 99 -11.06 -10.47 5.80
CA ILE A 99 -11.12 -11.27 4.57
C ILE A 99 -12.00 -10.58 3.54
N TYR A 100 -11.48 -10.48 2.32
CA TYR A 100 -12.28 -10.34 1.12
C TYR A 100 -12.28 -11.69 0.37
N GLY A 101 -11.12 -12.14 -0.10
CA GLY A 101 -10.90 -13.50 -0.62
C GLY A 101 -11.57 -13.82 -1.97
N GLY A 102 -12.30 -12.87 -2.57
CA GLY A 102 -12.93 -13.05 -3.88
C GLY A 102 -12.02 -12.74 -5.07
N PRO A 103 -12.44 -13.14 -6.29
CA PRO A 103 -11.77 -12.75 -7.53
C PRO A 103 -11.82 -11.24 -7.75
N GLN A 104 -10.97 -10.75 -8.67
CA GLN A 104 -10.86 -9.34 -9.05
C GLN A 104 -10.39 -8.39 -7.93
N SER A 105 -9.81 -8.93 -6.86
CA SER A 105 -9.35 -8.15 -5.71
C SER A 105 -8.03 -8.64 -5.16
N GLN A 106 -7.26 -7.71 -4.58
CA GLN A 106 -6.02 -7.96 -3.86
C GLN A 106 -5.93 -6.93 -2.73
N MET A 107 -5.84 -7.37 -1.47
CA MET A 107 -5.76 -6.46 -0.31
C MET A 107 -4.33 -6.27 0.20
N VAL A 108 -3.49 -7.30 0.04
CA VAL A 108 -2.08 -7.32 0.46
C VAL A 108 -1.24 -6.73 -0.66
N THR A 109 -1.17 -5.40 -0.64
CA THR A 109 -0.43 -4.55 -1.58
C THR A 109 0.32 -3.47 -0.84
N ASN A 110 1.47 -3.05 -1.37
CA ASN A 110 2.28 -1.96 -0.83
C ASN A 110 1.76 -0.60 -1.30
N ASP A 111 0.58 -0.22 -0.84
CA ASP A 111 -0.04 1.08 -1.10
C ASP A 111 -0.65 1.64 0.19
N TYR A 112 -0.84 2.95 0.23
CA TYR A 112 -1.35 3.62 1.43
C TYR A 112 -2.79 3.21 1.70
N LYS A 113 -3.06 2.74 2.93
CA LYS A 113 -4.32 2.08 3.29
C LYS A 113 -5.33 3.00 3.96
N TYR A 114 -4.90 4.11 4.55
CA TYR A 114 -5.81 5.13 5.07
C TYR A 114 -6.35 5.99 3.92
N PRO A 115 -7.64 6.36 3.89
CA PRO A 115 -8.67 6.09 4.89
C PRO A 115 -9.42 4.76 4.70
N ARG A 116 -9.17 4.00 3.63
CA ARG A 116 -9.93 2.77 3.30
C ARG A 116 -9.99 1.78 4.48
N PHE A 117 -8.91 1.64 5.24
CA PHE A 117 -8.81 0.71 6.37
C PHE A 117 -9.03 1.38 7.74
N HIS A 118 -9.66 2.56 7.80
CA HIS A 118 -9.79 3.33 9.04
C HIS A 118 -10.37 2.54 10.21
N ARG A 119 -11.42 1.73 9.97
CA ARG A 119 -12.04 0.88 11.02
C ARG A 119 -11.11 -0.23 11.52
N LEU A 120 -10.28 -0.79 10.65
CA LEU A 120 -9.27 -1.78 11.03
C LEU A 120 -8.18 -1.14 11.90
N PHE A 121 -7.77 0.08 11.56
CA PHE A 121 -6.81 0.85 12.35
C PHE A 121 -7.38 1.27 13.71
N LEU A 122 -8.68 1.59 13.78
CA LEU A 122 -9.32 1.79 15.08
C LEU A 122 -9.24 0.52 15.94
N ALA A 123 -9.44 -0.66 15.34
CA ALA A 123 -9.34 -1.92 16.08
C ALA A 123 -7.93 -2.16 16.64
N THR A 124 -6.86 -1.80 15.91
CA THR A 124 -5.49 -1.91 16.44
C THR A 124 -5.26 -0.98 17.64
N ARG A 125 -5.91 0.19 17.68
CA ARG A 125 -5.87 1.09 18.85
C ARG A 125 -6.64 0.52 20.04
N LEU A 126 -7.70 -0.24 19.78
CA LEU A 126 -8.49 -0.94 20.80
C LEU A 126 -7.83 -2.25 21.29
N GLY A 127 -6.59 -2.54 20.87
CA GLY A 127 -5.83 -3.70 21.35
C GLY A 127 -6.03 -4.97 20.53
N PHE A 128 -6.66 -4.90 19.35
CA PHE A 128 -6.77 -6.04 18.44
C PHE A 128 -5.54 -6.15 17.55
N THR A 129 -5.12 -7.38 17.27
CA THR A 129 -4.27 -7.66 16.12
C THR A 129 -5.15 -7.75 14.88
N VAL A 130 -4.75 -7.14 13.77
CA VAL A 130 -5.48 -7.28 12.49
C VAL A 130 -4.62 -8.06 11.50
N VAL A 131 -5.20 -9.09 10.88
CA VAL A 131 -4.54 -9.92 9.88
C VAL A 131 -5.32 -9.84 8.57
N LEU A 132 -4.60 -9.65 7.46
CA LEU A 132 -5.10 -9.78 6.10
C LEU A 132 -4.38 -10.94 5.42
N ILE A 133 -5.11 -11.68 4.60
CA ILE A 133 -4.59 -12.78 3.79
C ILE A 133 -5.21 -12.69 2.40
N ASP A 134 -4.36 -12.63 1.37
CA ASP A 134 -4.76 -12.82 -0.01
C ASP A 134 -4.59 -14.31 -0.36
N GLY A 135 -5.68 -15.06 -0.19
CA GLY A 135 -5.75 -16.49 -0.49
C GLY A 135 -5.86 -16.80 -1.98
N ARG A 136 -5.98 -18.09 -2.32
CA ARG A 136 -6.27 -18.53 -3.70
C ARG A 136 -7.55 -17.86 -4.22
N GLY A 137 -7.52 -17.40 -5.46
CA GLY A 137 -8.61 -16.66 -6.10
C GLY A 137 -8.43 -15.15 -6.11
N SER A 138 -7.58 -14.58 -5.26
CA SER A 138 -7.21 -13.15 -5.34
C SER A 138 -6.48 -12.84 -6.65
N SER A 139 -6.63 -11.61 -7.14
CA SER A 139 -6.01 -11.13 -8.38
C SER A 139 -4.49 -10.93 -8.29
N ASN A 140 -3.87 -10.63 -9.44
CA ASN A 140 -2.45 -10.30 -9.60
C ASN A 140 -1.51 -11.47 -9.22
N ARG A 141 -1.92 -12.70 -9.54
CA ARG A 141 -1.19 -13.94 -9.22
C ARG A 141 -1.14 -14.97 -10.36
N GLY A 142 -1.48 -14.57 -11.60
CA GLY A 142 -1.55 -15.43 -12.78
C GLY A 142 -2.98 -15.72 -13.20
#